data_AF-H1W4R9-F1
#
_entry.id   AF-H1W4R9-F1
#
_cell.length_a   1.000
_cell.length_b   1.000
_cell.length_c   1.000
_cell.angle_alpha   90.00
_cell.angle_beta   90.00
_cell.angle_gamma   90.00
#
_symmetry.space_group_name_H-M   'P 1'
#
loop_
_entity.id
_entity.type
_entity.pdbx_description
1 polymer ?
#
loop_
_entity_poly.entity_id
_entity_poly.type
_entity_poly.pdbx_seq_one_letter_code
_entity_poly.pdbx_strand_id
1 'polypeptide(L)'
;MGTPTDTFASETRARAMMESLMVSEIEPSDTSRVLANNVLTALCNQPPSYASREFLAAETYWLNGSRLARALAVERPPLRYFLLVAGQCIFFMTVSYARRLFPNWDRSLNEKLQKALFGMVVHKTEIGALGEETKFEFKYIPTLDVTSTEADARPDHLARYAKGPAAGMSIRRRLQFAEWRSLAVLLLAVAAAGLLAWLGIRSASVLFRTLAGMTPLDL
;
A
#
# COMPACT_ATOMS: atom_id res chain seq x y z
N MET A 1 10.42 -16.94 20.37
CA MET A 1 9.11 -17.63 20.31
C MET A 1 9.17 -19.12 20.66
N GLY A 2 10.31 -19.81 20.60
CA GLY A 2 10.41 -21.21 21.06
C GLY A 2 9.58 -22.21 20.23
N THR A 3 9.24 -21.86 18.99
CA THR A 3 8.38 -22.63 18.09
C THR A 3 9.19 -23.65 17.26
N PRO A 4 8.60 -24.80 16.87
CA PRO A 4 9.23 -25.77 15.97
C PRO A 4 9.65 -25.14 14.63
N THR A 5 10.76 -25.60 14.06
CA THR A 5 11.36 -25.05 12.83
C THR A 5 11.16 -25.93 11.59
N ASP A 6 10.66 -27.17 11.75
CA ASP A 6 10.56 -28.16 10.67
C ASP A 6 9.66 -27.71 9.51
N THR A 7 8.62 -26.96 9.82
CA THR A 7 7.70 -26.36 8.84
C THR A 7 8.35 -25.25 8.03
N PHE A 8 9.40 -24.63 8.56
CA PHE A 8 10.17 -23.57 7.91
C PHE A 8 11.51 -24.07 7.34
N ALA A 9 11.75 -25.38 7.32
CA ALA A 9 13.01 -25.97 6.85
C ALA A 9 13.27 -25.80 5.35
N SER A 10 12.24 -25.52 4.56
CA SER A 10 12.34 -25.23 3.12
C SER A 10 11.22 -24.29 2.68
N GLU A 11 11.44 -23.56 1.59
CA GLU A 11 10.42 -22.69 0.99
C GLU A 11 9.12 -23.45 0.68
N THR A 12 9.25 -24.66 0.12
CA THR A 12 8.08 -25.49 -0.25
C THR A 12 7.27 -25.91 0.96
N ARG A 13 7.92 -26.32 2.06
CA ARG A 13 7.23 -26.65 3.32
C ARG A 13 6.60 -25.42 3.96
N ALA A 14 7.31 -24.29 3.99
CA ALA A 14 6.81 -23.05 4.57
C ALA A 14 5.57 -22.56 3.81
N ARG A 15 5.62 -22.63 2.48
CA ARG A 15 4.50 -22.29 1.60
C ARG A 15 3.31 -23.21 1.81
N ALA A 16 3.51 -24.53 1.82
CA ALA A 16 2.44 -25.49 2.05
C ALA A 16 1.76 -25.29 3.41
N MET A 17 2.55 -24.99 4.45
CA MET A 17 2.02 -24.68 5.78
C MET A 17 1.18 -23.39 5.78
N MET A 18 1.71 -22.30 5.22
CA MET A 18 0.99 -21.03 5.15
C MET A 18 -0.29 -21.12 4.33
N GLU A 19 -0.25 -21.78 3.16
CA GLU A 19 -1.44 -22.00 2.33
C GLU A 19 -2.49 -22.86 3.05
N SER A 20 -2.07 -23.88 3.81
CA SER A 20 -2.97 -24.70 4.61
C SER A 20 -3.68 -23.86 5.68
N LEU A 21 -2.91 -23.06 6.44
CA LEU A 21 -3.46 -22.18 7.48
C LEU A 21 -4.41 -21.11 6.91
N MET A 22 -4.06 -20.52 5.76
CA MET A 22 -4.91 -19.53 5.11
C MET A 22 -6.26 -20.10 4.68
N VAL A 23 -6.34 -21.38 4.35
CA VAL A 23 -7.59 -22.03 3.96
C VAL A 23 -8.37 -22.54 5.17
N SER A 24 -7.70 -23.05 6.20
CA SER A 24 -8.37 -23.69 7.35
C SER A 24 -8.77 -22.71 8.46
N GLU A 25 -7.96 -21.68 8.73
CA GLU A 25 -8.10 -20.87 9.95
C GLU A 25 -8.82 -19.53 9.75
N ILE A 26 -9.08 -19.11 8.50
CA ILE A 26 -9.67 -17.79 8.24
C ILE A 26 -11.19 -17.85 8.44
N GLU A 27 -11.63 -17.56 9.66
CA GLU A 27 -13.04 -17.37 10.02
C GLU A 27 -13.29 -15.99 10.66
N PRO A 28 -13.87 -15.03 9.93
CA PRO A 28 -14.13 -13.69 10.45
C PRO A 28 -15.20 -13.68 11.56
N SER A 29 -14.78 -13.38 12.78
CA SER A 29 -15.64 -13.15 13.96
C SER A 29 -16.01 -11.66 14.13
N ASP A 30 -16.94 -11.36 15.03
CA ASP A 30 -17.26 -9.96 15.37
C ASP A 30 -16.06 -9.21 15.97
N THR A 31 -15.24 -9.88 16.76
CA THR A 31 -13.99 -9.31 17.28
C THR A 31 -13.00 -8.98 16.16
N SER A 32 -12.90 -9.84 15.13
CA SER A 32 -12.04 -9.60 13.97
C SER A 32 -12.49 -8.37 13.16
N ARG A 33 -13.80 -8.12 13.05
CA ARG A 33 -14.36 -6.93 12.38
C ARG A 33 -13.96 -5.64 13.09
N VAL A 34 -14.10 -5.62 14.41
CA VAL A 34 -13.71 -4.48 15.26
C VAL A 34 -12.21 -4.25 15.13
N LEU A 35 -11.41 -5.31 15.24
CA LEU A 35 -9.95 -5.21 15.14
C LEU A 35 -9.48 -4.68 13.79
N ALA A 36 -10.01 -5.21 12.68
CA ALA A 36 -9.65 -4.76 11.33
C ALA A 36 -9.95 -3.27 11.13
N ASN A 37 -11.11 -2.81 11.60
CA ASN A 37 -11.48 -1.39 11.50
C ASN A 37 -10.65 -0.50 12.44
N ASN A 38 -10.30 -0.98 13.64
CA ASN A 38 -9.39 -0.26 14.54
C ASN A 38 -8.01 -0.08 13.91
N VAL A 39 -7.47 -1.10 13.22
CA VAL A 39 -6.20 -1.01 12.49
C VAL A 39 -6.28 0.04 11.38
N LEU A 40 -7.35 0.03 10.56
CA LEU A 40 -7.54 1.04 9.52
C LEU A 40 -7.61 2.46 10.09
N THR A 41 -8.34 2.65 11.18
CA THR A 41 -8.45 3.95 11.86
C THR A 41 -7.12 4.39 12.47
N ALA A 42 -6.37 3.46 13.08
CA ALA A 42 -5.08 3.75 13.68
C ALA A 42 -4.02 4.13 12.66
N LEU A 43 -4.05 3.55 11.45
CA LEU A 43 -3.08 3.82 10.39
C LEU A 43 -3.44 5.03 9.52
N CYS A 44 -4.72 5.37 9.40
CA CYS A 44 -5.13 6.45 8.51
C CYS A 44 -4.60 7.81 8.99
N ASN A 45 -4.21 8.66 8.03
CA ASN A 45 -3.69 10.00 8.28
C ASN A 45 -2.47 10.06 9.22
N GLN A 46 -1.75 8.95 9.40
CA GLN A 46 -0.53 8.91 10.20
C GLN A 46 0.71 9.08 9.32
N PRO A 47 1.77 9.73 9.83
CA PRO A 47 3.06 9.71 9.17
C PRO A 47 3.59 8.27 9.01
N PRO A 48 4.45 7.99 8.01
CA PRO A 48 5.04 8.95 7.07
C PRO A 48 4.21 9.18 5.79
N SER A 49 3.29 8.28 5.45
CA SER A 49 2.55 8.32 4.18
C SER A 49 1.27 9.16 4.24
N TYR A 50 0.72 9.37 5.45
CA TYR A 50 -0.56 10.03 5.68
C TYR A 50 -1.74 9.39 4.93
N ALA A 51 -1.68 8.10 4.56
CA ALA A 51 -2.69 7.43 3.74
C ALA A 51 -4.13 7.66 4.24
N SER A 52 -5.07 7.95 3.32
CA SER A 52 -6.48 8.07 3.66
C SER A 52 -7.09 6.70 3.99
N ARG A 53 -8.17 6.72 4.77
CA ARG A 53 -8.87 5.49 5.18
C ARG A 53 -9.44 4.75 3.98
N GLU A 54 -9.94 5.48 2.98
CA GLU A 54 -10.49 4.91 1.74
C GLU A 54 -9.40 4.25 0.88
N PHE A 55 -8.20 4.82 0.87
CA PHE A 55 -7.04 4.21 0.20
C PHE A 55 -6.61 2.91 0.91
N LEU A 56 -6.49 2.93 2.24
CA LEU A 56 -6.18 1.72 3.03
C LEU A 56 -7.27 0.63 2.90
N ALA A 57 -8.54 1.03 2.82
CA ALA A 57 -9.63 0.12 2.52
C ALA A 57 -9.47 -0.50 1.12
N ALA A 58 -9.08 0.28 0.11
CA ALA A 58 -8.86 -0.23 -1.24
C ALA A 58 -7.71 -1.24 -1.30
N GLU A 59 -6.60 -0.95 -0.61
CA GLU A 59 -5.50 -1.91 -0.43
C GLU A 59 -5.97 -3.19 0.27
N THR A 60 -6.81 -3.07 1.30
CA THR A 60 -7.38 -4.21 2.02
C THR A 60 -8.20 -5.11 1.09
N TYR A 61 -9.06 -4.52 0.27
CA TYR A 61 -9.86 -5.26 -0.73
C TYR A 61 -8.99 -5.89 -1.82
N TRP A 62 -7.92 -5.22 -2.24
CA TRP A 62 -7.02 -5.70 -3.29
C TRP A 62 -6.16 -6.88 -2.82
N LEU A 63 -5.60 -6.80 -1.60
CA LEU A 63 -4.68 -7.80 -1.05
C LEU A 63 -5.40 -9.03 -0.51
N ASN A 64 -6.51 -8.83 0.20
CA ASN A 64 -7.21 -9.91 0.92
C ASN A 64 -8.42 -10.45 0.14
N GLY A 65 -8.83 -9.75 -0.92
CA GLY A 65 -10.01 -10.08 -1.69
C GLY A 65 -11.32 -9.55 -1.09
N SER A 66 -12.31 -9.39 -1.96
CA SER A 66 -13.59 -8.75 -1.61
C SER A 66 -14.45 -9.56 -0.63
N ARG A 67 -14.28 -10.88 -0.55
CA ARG A 67 -15.03 -11.74 0.36
C ARG A 67 -14.61 -11.50 1.81
N LEU A 68 -13.29 -11.56 2.06
CA LEU A 68 -12.74 -11.35 3.39
C LEU A 68 -12.92 -9.91 3.86
N ALA A 69 -12.66 -8.92 3.00
CA ALA A 69 -12.85 -7.51 3.35
C ALA A 69 -14.30 -7.18 3.75
N ARG A 70 -15.29 -7.75 3.03
CA ARG A 70 -16.71 -7.62 3.40
C ARG A 70 -17.05 -8.35 4.71
N ALA A 71 -16.49 -9.54 4.92
CA ALA A 71 -16.71 -10.29 6.15
C ALA A 71 -16.12 -9.58 7.39
N LEU A 72 -15.04 -8.83 7.21
CA LEU A 72 -14.43 -7.93 8.21
C LEU A 72 -15.15 -6.58 8.35
N ALA A 73 -16.28 -6.38 7.66
CA ALA A 73 -17.04 -5.13 7.64
C ALA A 73 -16.19 -3.90 7.27
N VAL A 74 -15.24 -4.07 6.34
CA VAL A 74 -14.47 -2.96 5.79
C VAL A 74 -15.32 -2.23 4.75
N GLU A 75 -15.43 -0.91 4.92
CA GLU A 75 -16.17 -0.04 4.01
C GLU A 75 -15.67 -0.20 2.56
N ARG A 76 -16.59 -0.31 1.61
CA ARG A 76 -16.24 -0.49 0.20
C ARG A 76 -15.81 0.86 -0.39
N PRO A 77 -14.55 1.00 -0.85
CA PRO A 77 -14.06 2.28 -1.32
C PRO A 77 -14.53 2.58 -2.76
N PRO A 78 -14.61 3.86 -3.14
CA PRO A 78 -14.86 4.27 -4.52
C PRO A 78 -13.80 3.75 -5.51
N LEU A 79 -14.20 3.55 -6.77
CA LEU A 79 -13.33 3.02 -7.84
C LEU A 79 -12.02 3.80 -8.03
N ARG A 80 -12.01 5.11 -7.77
CA ARG A 80 -10.80 5.94 -7.88
C ARG A 80 -9.65 5.44 -6.99
N TYR A 81 -9.95 4.87 -5.82
CA TYR A 81 -8.93 4.36 -4.91
C TYR A 81 -8.36 3.03 -5.41
N PHE A 82 -9.18 2.20 -6.05
CA PHE A 82 -8.69 1.01 -6.75
C PHE A 82 -7.74 1.37 -7.91
N LEU A 83 -8.00 2.47 -8.62
CA LEU A 83 -7.06 2.98 -9.64
C LEU A 83 -5.74 3.46 -9.03
N LEU A 84 -5.79 4.10 -7.85
CA LEU A 84 -4.57 4.49 -7.13
C LEU A 84 -3.74 3.27 -6.72
N VAL A 85 -4.37 2.23 -6.17
CA VAL A 85 -3.69 0.97 -5.81
C VAL A 85 -3.08 0.31 -7.06
N ALA A 86 -3.84 0.23 -8.16
CA ALA A 86 -3.31 -0.28 -9.42
C ALA A 86 -2.12 0.54 -9.94
N GLY A 87 -2.20 1.87 -9.85
CA GLY A 87 -1.11 2.77 -10.21
C GLY A 87 0.14 2.57 -9.36
N GLN A 88 -0.02 2.35 -8.05
CA GLN A 88 1.08 2.00 -7.16
C GLN A 88 1.71 0.66 -7.53
N CYS A 89 0.92 -0.37 -7.85
CA CYS A 89 1.43 -1.65 -8.35
C CYS A 89 2.24 -1.48 -9.64
N ILE A 90 1.72 -0.72 -10.62
CA ILE A 90 2.42 -0.44 -11.88
C ILE A 90 3.71 0.33 -11.63
N PHE A 91 3.69 1.31 -10.73
CA PHE A 91 4.87 2.07 -10.33
C PHE A 91 5.95 1.15 -9.77
N PHE A 92 5.60 0.27 -8.83
CA PHE A 92 6.55 -0.69 -8.27
C PHE A 92 7.07 -1.68 -9.31
N MET A 93 6.21 -2.20 -10.19
CA MET A 93 6.65 -3.05 -11.31
C MET A 93 7.64 -2.32 -12.20
N THR A 94 7.33 -1.09 -12.61
CA THR A 94 8.18 -0.26 -13.49
C THR A 94 9.54 -0.03 -12.85
N VAL A 95 9.58 0.35 -11.57
CA VAL A 95 10.84 0.56 -10.84
C VAL A 95 11.63 -0.74 -10.73
N SER A 96 11.00 -1.86 -10.40
CA SER A 96 11.65 -3.16 -10.28
C SER A 96 12.24 -3.65 -11.60
N TYR A 97 11.50 -3.52 -12.70
CA TYR A 97 12.01 -3.90 -14.02
C TYR A 97 13.10 -2.95 -14.51
N ALA A 98 12.98 -1.64 -14.25
CA ALA A 98 14.02 -0.67 -14.60
C ALA A 98 15.33 -0.94 -13.85
N ARG A 99 15.25 -1.35 -12.57
CA ARG A 99 16.44 -1.76 -11.79
C ARG A 99 17.15 -2.96 -12.39
N ARG A 100 16.41 -3.93 -12.93
CA ARG A 100 16.98 -5.10 -13.61
C ARG A 100 17.78 -4.72 -14.86
N LEU A 101 17.43 -3.62 -15.53
CA LEU A 101 18.14 -3.13 -16.72
C LEU A 101 19.45 -2.40 -16.38
N PHE A 102 19.55 -1.82 -15.17
CA PHE A 102 20.70 -1.00 -14.77
C PHE A 102 21.27 -1.46 -13.41
N PRO A 103 22.14 -2.50 -13.38
CA PRO A 103 22.61 -3.10 -12.13
C PRO A 103 23.41 -2.13 -11.23
N ASN A 104 24.11 -1.15 -11.80
CA ASN A 104 24.82 -0.14 -11.03
C ASN A 104 23.85 0.83 -10.31
N TRP A 105 22.71 1.11 -10.94
CA TRP A 105 21.67 1.96 -10.35
C TRP A 105 20.96 1.24 -9.20
N ASP A 106 20.70 -0.05 -9.35
CA ASP A 106 20.10 -0.90 -8.31
C ASP A 106 20.96 -0.95 -7.04
N ARG A 107 22.27 -1.23 -7.18
CA ARG A 107 23.20 -1.24 -6.03
C ARG A 107 23.22 0.10 -5.29
N SER A 108 23.36 1.21 -6.02
CA SER A 108 23.40 2.55 -5.42
C SER A 108 22.10 2.90 -4.70
N LEU A 109 20.95 2.54 -5.27
CA LEU A 109 19.65 2.76 -4.65
C LEU A 109 19.47 1.92 -3.38
N ASN A 110 19.89 0.65 -3.40
CA ASN A 110 19.80 -0.24 -2.24
C ASN A 110 20.68 0.26 -1.08
N GLU A 111 21.90 0.71 -1.36
CA GLU A 111 22.77 1.31 -0.33
C GLU A 111 22.16 2.59 0.25
N LYS A 112 21.61 3.46 -0.61
CA LYS A 112 20.94 4.69 -0.16
C LYS A 112 19.69 4.38 0.67
N LEU A 113 18.89 3.42 0.23
CA LEU A 113 17.68 3.00 0.93
C LEU A 113 18.01 2.37 2.27
N GLN A 114 19.01 1.47 2.32
CA GLN A 114 19.48 0.88 3.57
C GLN A 114 19.95 1.94 4.55
N LYS A 115 20.78 2.90 4.11
CA LYS A 115 21.21 4.03 4.95
C LYS A 115 20.06 4.91 5.41
N ALA A 116 19.10 5.19 4.53
CA ALA A 116 17.92 5.99 4.86
C ALA A 116 17.01 5.29 5.87
N LEU A 117 16.72 4.00 5.68
CA LEU A 117 15.93 3.19 6.60
C LEU A 117 16.64 3.02 7.95
N PHE A 118 17.93 2.72 7.93
CA PHE A 118 18.73 2.65 9.16
C PHE A 118 18.71 3.99 9.91
N GLY A 119 18.95 5.11 9.21
CA GLY A 119 18.90 6.43 9.82
C GLY A 119 17.51 6.80 10.34
N MET A 120 16.45 6.38 9.64
CA MET A 120 15.07 6.58 10.08
C MET A 120 14.76 5.77 11.34
N VAL A 121 15.14 4.49 11.38
CA VAL A 121 14.81 3.57 12.48
C VAL A 121 15.70 3.78 13.71
N VAL A 122 16.95 4.23 13.54
CA VAL A 122 17.93 4.34 14.63
C VAL A 122 18.10 5.77 15.12
N HIS A 123 18.13 6.77 14.22
CA HIS A 123 18.54 8.14 14.57
C HIS A 123 17.41 9.16 14.64
N LYS A 124 16.21 8.87 14.11
CA LYS A 124 15.08 9.81 14.17
C LYS A 124 14.18 9.54 15.37
N THR A 125 14.55 10.07 16.53
CA THR A 125 13.78 9.93 17.79
C THR A 125 12.34 10.46 17.67
N GLU A 126 12.10 11.47 16.83
CA GLU A 126 10.76 12.07 16.59
C GLU A 126 9.70 11.09 16.06
N ILE A 127 10.11 10.00 15.43
CA ILE A 127 9.22 8.96 14.87
C ILE A 127 9.31 7.63 15.63
N GLY A 128 9.93 7.61 16.81
CA GLY A 128 10.03 6.42 17.67
C GLY A 128 11.23 5.52 17.36
N ALA A 129 12.35 6.10 16.92
CA ALA A 129 13.59 5.35 16.68
C ALA A 129 14.17 4.67 17.93
N LEU A 130 14.94 3.59 17.73
CA LEU A 130 15.56 2.75 18.77
C LEU A 130 16.60 3.47 19.65
N GLY A 131 17.02 4.68 19.31
CA GLY A 131 18.05 5.44 20.04
C GLY A 131 17.64 5.85 21.46
N GLU A 132 16.36 5.74 21.80
CA GLU A 132 15.82 5.89 23.15
C GLU A 132 14.91 4.68 23.45
N GLU A 133 14.82 4.24 24.71
CA GLU A 133 13.89 3.18 25.08
C GLU A 133 12.47 3.59 24.67
N THR A 134 11.84 2.77 23.84
CA THR A 134 10.46 3.01 23.43
C THR A 134 9.59 2.86 24.68
N LYS A 135 9.13 4.00 25.22
CA LYS A 135 8.14 4.01 26.31
C LYS A 135 6.81 3.58 25.72
N PHE A 136 6.53 2.28 25.77
CA PHE A 136 5.22 1.72 25.45
C PHE A 136 4.23 2.06 26.57
N GLU A 137 3.98 3.34 26.79
CA GLU A 137 2.90 3.77 27.66
C GLU A 137 1.59 3.44 26.97
N PHE A 138 0.72 2.72 27.67
CA PHE A 138 -0.62 2.41 27.16
C PHE A 138 -1.40 3.70 26.96
N LYS A 139 -1.47 4.17 25.70
CA LYS A 139 -2.35 5.29 25.32
C LYS A 139 -3.82 4.99 25.65
N TYR A 140 -4.19 3.71 25.66
CA TYR A 140 -5.49 3.21 26.04
C TYR A 140 -5.34 2.01 26.98
N ILE A 141 -5.97 2.09 28.16
CA ILE A 141 -6.07 0.96 29.08
C ILE A 141 -7.32 0.17 28.69
N PRO A 142 -7.17 -1.07 28.17
CA PRO A 142 -8.33 -1.85 27.77
C PRO A 142 -9.18 -2.22 29.00
N THR A 143 -10.47 -1.90 28.94
CA THR A 143 -11.48 -2.42 29.88
C THR A 143 -12.20 -3.60 29.22
N LEU A 144 -12.56 -4.62 30.02
CA LEU A 144 -13.24 -5.82 29.51
C LEU A 144 -14.50 -5.51 28.70
N ASP A 145 -15.15 -4.39 29.00
CA ASP A 145 -16.41 -3.97 28.38
C ASP A 145 -16.24 -3.11 27.12
N VAL A 146 -15.02 -2.72 26.74
CA VAL A 146 -14.78 -1.82 25.59
C VAL A 146 -13.69 -2.37 24.68
N THR A 147 -14.13 -2.91 23.53
CA THR A 147 -13.24 -3.50 22.51
C THR A 147 -12.87 -2.54 21.39
N SER A 148 -13.44 -1.34 21.34
CA SER A 148 -13.19 -0.37 20.26
C SER A 148 -12.31 0.79 20.73
N THR A 149 -11.35 1.19 19.90
CA THR A 149 -10.84 2.55 19.91
C THR A 149 -11.86 3.45 19.20
N GLU A 150 -12.49 4.34 19.97
CA GLU A 150 -13.35 5.45 19.53
C GLU A 150 -14.75 5.13 18.95
N ALA A 151 -15.07 3.91 18.53
CA ALA A 151 -16.38 3.61 17.92
C ALA A 151 -17.54 3.31 18.92
N ASP A 152 -17.23 2.98 20.17
CA ASP A 152 -18.23 2.66 21.21
C ASP A 152 -18.09 3.53 22.48
N ALA A 153 -17.33 4.63 22.38
CA ALA A 153 -17.16 5.54 23.51
C ALA A 153 -18.39 6.44 23.63
N ARG A 154 -19.07 6.35 24.79
CA ARG A 154 -20.04 7.34 25.29
C ARG A 154 -19.64 8.76 24.86
N PRO A 155 -20.62 9.62 24.47
CA PRO A 155 -20.36 10.92 23.84
C PRO A 155 -19.41 11.85 24.63
N ASP A 156 -19.28 11.64 25.94
CA ASP A 156 -18.43 12.45 26.83
C ASP A 156 -16.91 12.20 26.67
N HIS A 157 -16.48 11.03 26.17
CA HIS A 157 -15.04 10.74 25.96
C HIS A 157 -14.52 11.26 24.62
N LEU A 158 -15.38 11.38 23.61
CA LEU A 158 -15.06 11.98 22.31
C LEU A 158 -14.74 13.48 22.46
N ALA A 159 -15.38 14.18 23.38
CA ALA A 159 -15.13 15.62 23.59
C ALA A 159 -13.70 15.94 24.09
N ARG A 160 -13.00 14.98 24.73
CA ARG A 160 -11.63 15.17 25.21
C ARG A 160 -10.56 14.92 24.14
N TYR A 161 -10.83 14.04 23.16
CA TYR A 161 -9.91 13.77 22.04
C TYR A 161 -10.28 14.50 20.75
N ALA A 162 -11.53 14.95 20.59
CA ALA A 162 -11.99 15.75 19.44
C ALA A 162 -11.50 17.21 19.48
N LYS A 163 -10.80 17.64 20.54
CA LYS A 163 -10.03 18.91 20.53
C LYS A 163 -8.68 18.74 19.82
N GLY A 164 -8.73 18.35 18.54
CA GLY A 164 -7.73 18.70 17.55
C GLY A 164 -8.27 19.90 16.74
N PRO A 165 -7.78 21.14 16.96
CA PRO A 165 -8.45 22.34 16.46
C PRO A 165 -8.13 22.54 14.98
N ALA A 166 -9.14 22.63 14.10
CA ALA A 166 -9.06 23.13 12.72
C ALA A 166 -8.07 22.45 11.72
N ALA A 167 -7.13 21.62 12.18
CA ALA A 167 -6.09 20.98 11.38
C ALA A 167 -6.60 19.75 10.60
N GLY A 168 -7.65 19.07 11.09
CA GLY A 168 -8.21 17.90 10.39
C GLY A 168 -8.76 18.23 9.00
N MET A 169 -9.37 19.40 8.83
CA MET A 169 -9.90 19.83 7.52
C MET A 169 -8.81 20.34 6.56
N SER A 170 -7.69 20.85 7.07
CA SER A 170 -6.53 21.20 6.24
C SER A 170 -5.74 19.95 5.83
N ILE A 171 -5.59 18.97 6.73
CA ILE A 171 -4.98 17.66 6.46
C ILE A 171 -5.79 16.89 5.41
N ARG A 172 -7.11 16.76 5.58
CA ARG A 172 -7.98 16.10 4.59
C ARG A 172 -7.90 16.74 3.21
N ARG A 173 -7.86 18.08 3.14
CA ARG A 173 -7.70 18.81 1.87
C ARG A 173 -6.32 18.56 1.23
N ARG A 174 -5.24 18.56 2.03
CA ARG A 174 -3.90 18.24 1.54
C ARG A 174 -3.81 16.81 1.00
N LEU A 175 -4.45 15.87 1.69
CA LEU A 175 -4.53 14.48 1.29
C LEU A 175 -5.32 14.28 0.00
N GLN A 176 -6.51 14.85 -0.07
CA GLN A 176 -7.29 14.85 -1.30
C GLN A 176 -6.48 15.47 -2.45
N PHE A 177 -5.81 16.60 -2.21
CA PHE A 177 -4.96 17.22 -3.22
C PHE A 177 -3.79 16.33 -3.66
N ALA A 178 -3.13 15.63 -2.73
CA ALA A 178 -2.09 14.67 -3.04
C ALA A 178 -2.63 13.47 -3.85
N GLU A 179 -3.79 12.92 -3.48
CA GLU A 179 -4.46 11.83 -4.20
C GLU A 179 -4.87 12.25 -5.62
N TRP A 180 -5.44 13.44 -5.77
CA TRP A 180 -5.78 14.01 -7.07
C TRP A 180 -4.55 14.21 -7.96
N ARG A 181 -3.43 14.67 -7.37
CA ARG A 181 -2.16 14.78 -8.09
C ARG A 181 -1.65 13.40 -8.52
N SER A 182 -1.69 12.41 -7.63
CA SER A 182 -1.28 11.04 -7.94
C SER A 182 -2.13 10.44 -9.07
N LEU A 183 -3.45 10.65 -9.04
CA LEU A 183 -4.35 10.26 -10.13
C LEU A 183 -4.01 10.98 -11.44
N ALA A 184 -3.79 12.30 -11.40
CA ALA A 184 -3.44 13.07 -12.59
C ALA A 184 -2.11 12.60 -13.20
N VAL A 185 -1.09 12.33 -12.37
CA VAL A 185 0.19 11.77 -12.79
C VAL A 185 0.01 10.38 -13.40
N LEU A 186 -0.81 9.52 -12.78
CA LEU A 186 -1.11 8.20 -13.33
C LEU A 186 -1.75 8.30 -14.71
N LEU A 187 -2.78 9.15 -14.87
CA LEU A 187 -3.45 9.35 -16.15
C LEU A 187 -2.50 9.90 -17.22
N LEU A 188 -1.63 10.85 -16.86
CA LEU A 188 -0.63 11.41 -17.76
C LEU A 188 0.40 10.36 -18.16
N ALA A 189 0.87 9.55 -17.20
CA ALA A 189 1.81 8.47 -17.48
C ALA A 189 1.21 7.40 -18.41
N VAL A 190 -0.06 7.02 -18.19
CA VAL A 190 -0.79 6.11 -19.07
C VAL A 190 -0.96 6.71 -20.47
N ALA A 191 -1.32 7.99 -20.58
CA ALA A 191 -1.44 8.68 -21.86
C ALA A 191 -0.10 8.76 -22.60
N ALA A 192 0.99 9.09 -21.91
CA ALA A 192 2.33 9.13 -22.48
C ALA A 192 2.79 7.76 -22.95
N ALA A 193 2.57 6.70 -22.16
CA ALA A 193 2.87 5.33 -22.55
C ALA A 193 2.06 4.89 -23.79
N GLY A 194 0.78 5.26 -23.84
CA GLY A 194 -0.09 5.03 -24.99
C GLY A 194 0.40 5.74 -26.26
N LEU A 195 0.83 7.00 -26.13
CA LEU A 195 1.41 7.76 -27.24
C LEU A 195 2.72 7.15 -27.74
N LEU A 196 3.62 6.74 -26.83
CA LEU A 196 4.88 6.08 -27.20
C LEU A 196 4.64 4.74 -27.89
N ALA A 197 3.69 3.94 -27.39
CA ALA A 197 3.30 2.70 -28.04
C ALA A 197 2.71 2.94 -29.44
N TRP A 198 1.84 3.94 -29.58
CA TRP A 198 1.26 4.31 -30.87
C TRP A 198 2.31 4.79 -31.87
N LEU A 199 3.24 5.65 -31.42
CA LEU A 199 4.36 6.11 -32.25
C LEU A 199 5.27 4.93 -32.66
N GLY A 200 5.54 3.98 -31.77
CA GLY A 200 6.30 2.76 -32.06
C GLY A 200 5.61 1.86 -33.09
N ILE A 201 4.30 1.64 -32.97
CA ILE A 201 3.52 0.88 -33.95
C ILE A 201 3.51 1.61 -35.30
N ARG A 202 3.37 2.94 -35.28
CA ARG A 202 3.36 3.75 -36.51
C ARG A 202 4.72 3.78 -37.20
N SER A 203 5.81 3.92 -36.46
CA SER A 203 7.16 3.86 -37.04
C SER A 203 7.48 2.48 -37.59
N ALA A 204 7.13 1.41 -36.86
CA ALA A 204 7.29 0.03 -37.33
C ALA A 204 6.45 -0.26 -38.59
N SER A 205 5.22 0.22 -38.66
CA SER A 205 4.35 0.02 -39.83
C SER A 205 4.80 0.82 -41.05
N VAL A 206 5.37 2.02 -40.87
CA VAL A 206 6.01 2.78 -41.95
C VAL A 206 7.25 2.06 -42.46
N LEU A 207 8.14 1.62 -41.56
CA LEU A 207 9.34 0.86 -41.92
C LEU A 207 8.99 -0.45 -42.66
N PHE A 208 7.97 -1.16 -42.22
CA PHE A 208 7.49 -2.38 -42.87
C PHE A 208 6.95 -2.11 -44.27
N ARG A 209 6.19 -1.02 -44.47
CA ARG A 209 5.70 -0.62 -45.79
C ARG A 209 6.81 -0.18 -46.74
N THR A 210 7.82 0.53 -46.24
CA THR A 210 8.99 0.90 -47.05
C THR A 210 9.82 -0.32 -47.44
N LEU A 211 9.98 -1.30 -46.56
CA LEU A 211 10.68 -2.56 -46.86
C LEU A 211 9.88 -3.45 -47.83
N ALA A 212 8.56 -3.54 -47.65
CA ALA A 212 7.67 -4.28 -48.56
C ALA A 212 7.52 -3.62 -49.94
N GLY A 213 7.71 -2.30 -50.03
CA GLY A 213 7.77 -1.57 -51.31
C GLY A 213 9.12 -1.66 -52.03
N MET A 214 10.14 -2.23 -51.38
CA MET A 214 11.50 -2.39 -51.93
C MET A 214 11.79 -3.79 -52.47
N THR A 215 10.83 -4.73 -52.44
CA THR A 215 10.97 -6.01 -53.14
C THR A 215 10.54 -5.85 -54.61
N PRO A 216 11.47 -5.77 -55.59
CA PRO A 216 11.10 -5.91 -56.98
C PRO A 216 10.58 -7.34 -57.20
N LEU A 217 9.36 -7.44 -57.73
CA LEU A 217 8.87 -8.66 -58.35
C LEU A 217 9.56 -8.80 -59.71
N ASP A 218 10.79 -9.30 -59.72
CA ASP A 218 11.40 -9.85 -60.93
C ASP A 218 11.22 -11.38 -60.88
N LEU A 219 10.17 -11.83 -61.56
CA LEU A 219 9.96 -13.20 -62.04
C LEU A 219 9.83 -13.13 -63.57
#